data_AF-A0A7C1D3H2-F1
#
_entry.id   AF-A0A7C1D3H2-F1
#
_cell.length_a   1.000
_cell.length_b   1.000
_cell.length_c   1.000
_cell.angle_alpha   90.00
_cell.angle_beta   90.00
_cell.angle_gamma   90.00
#
_symmetry.space_group_name_H-M   'P 1'
#
loop_
_entity.id
_entity.type
_entity.pdbx_description
1 polymer ?
#
loop_
_entity_poly.entity_id
_entity_poly.type
_entity_poly.pdbx_seq_one_letter_code
_entity_poly.pdbx_strand_id
1 'polypeptide(L)'
;MQRNNILISTIALLLTFSFLFCAQPNPEVAEPNGYLFIIGGGKRPNSMMKRFIELADGFNRGKIIILPMASAAPAETGQYQEVQLCELGAKAIPSISSQKK
;
A
#
# COMPACT_ATOMS: atom_id res chain seq x y z
N MET A 1 -61.78 14.19 15.59
CA MET A 1 -61.25 13.22 14.62
C MET A 1 -60.02 13.74 13.85
N GLN A 2 -60.05 14.96 13.31
CA GLN A 2 -58.92 15.58 12.57
C GLN A 2 -57.59 15.74 13.35
N ARG A 3 -57.64 16.06 14.66
CA ARG A 3 -56.44 16.32 15.48
C ARG A 3 -55.56 15.08 15.72
N ASN A 4 -56.15 13.88 15.73
CA ASN A 4 -55.42 12.64 15.97
C ASN A 4 -54.70 12.16 14.71
N ASN A 5 -55.26 12.42 13.53
CA ASN A 5 -54.66 12.04 12.25
C ASN A 5 -53.41 12.88 11.93
N ILE A 6 -53.40 14.16 12.34
CA ILE A 6 -52.24 15.05 12.22
C ILE A 6 -51.10 14.57 13.13
N LEU A 7 -51.42 14.19 14.38
CA LEU A 7 -50.44 13.68 15.35
C LEU A 7 -49.80 12.35 14.91
N ILE A 8 -50.59 11.45 14.33
CA ILE A 8 -50.08 10.17 13.82
C ILE A 8 -49.16 10.41 12.60
N SER A 9 -49.52 11.34 11.72
CA SER A 9 -48.72 11.69 10.55
C SER A 9 -47.37 12.33 10.93
N THR A 10 -47.35 13.20 11.95
CA THR A 10 -46.09 13.81 12.42
C THR A 10 -45.18 12.80 13.11
N ILE A 11 -45.73 11.88 13.91
CA ILE A 11 -44.96 10.78 14.51
C ILE A 11 -44.39 9.85 13.44
N ALA A 12 -45.20 9.51 12.43
CA ALA A 12 -44.75 8.71 11.31
C ALA A 12 -43.59 9.39 10.57
N LEU A 13 -43.72 10.69 10.23
CA LEU A 13 -42.69 11.47 9.54
C LEU A 13 -41.38 11.55 10.34
N LEU A 14 -41.46 11.70 11.66
CA LEU A 14 -40.30 11.74 12.56
C LEU A 14 -39.60 10.38 12.65
N LEU A 15 -40.36 9.29 12.66
CA LEU A 15 -39.82 7.93 12.66
C LEU A 15 -39.14 7.60 11.33
N THR A 16 -39.73 7.97 10.18
CA THR A 16 -39.09 7.76 8.87
C THR A 16 -37.80 8.55 8.73
N PHE A 17 -37.73 9.76 9.29
CA PHE A 17 -36.53 10.59 9.26
C PHE A 17 -35.39 10.01 10.11
N SER A 18 -35.71 9.44 11.29
CA SER A 18 -34.70 8.76 12.13
C SER A 18 -34.09 7.53 11.47
N PHE A 19 -34.89 6.76 10.71
CA PHE A 19 -34.40 5.56 10.02
C PHE A 19 -33.42 5.88 8.89
N LEU A 20 -33.57 7.02 8.21
CA LEU A 20 -32.63 7.45 7.16
C LEU A 20 -31.26 7.85 7.73
N PHE A 21 -31.20 8.36 8.96
CA PHE A 21 -29.97 8.90 9.52
C PHE A 21 -29.01 7.82 10.04
N CYS A 22 -29.49 6.61 10.29
CA CYS A 22 -28.69 5.50 10.83
C CYS A 22 -27.93 4.71 9.75
N ALA A 23 -28.21 4.93 8.46
CA ALA A 23 -27.57 4.25 7.34
C ALA A 23 -26.36 5.04 6.79
N GLN A 24 -25.50 5.55 7.67
CA GLN A 24 -24.25 6.17 7.22
C GLN A 24 -23.32 5.10 6.65
N PRO A 25 -22.76 5.26 5.44
CA PRO A 25 -21.73 4.37 4.94
C PRO A 25 -20.55 4.41 5.91
N ASN A 26 -20.13 3.24 6.39
CA ASN A 26 -18.93 3.11 7.21
C ASN A 26 -17.74 3.69 6.40
N PRO A 27 -16.80 4.44 7.00
CA PRO A 27 -15.62 4.89 6.27
C PRO A 27 -14.94 3.67 5.65
N GLU A 28 -14.92 3.64 4.32
CA GLU A 28 -14.23 2.64 3.53
C GLU A 28 -12.78 2.64 4.01
N VAL A 29 -12.33 1.50 4.54
CA VAL A 29 -10.93 1.33 4.93
C VAL A 29 -10.15 1.49 3.65
N ALA A 30 -9.54 2.67 3.48
CA ALA A 30 -8.80 2.99 2.27
C ALA A 30 -7.74 1.91 2.04
N GLU A 31 -7.74 1.34 0.83
CA GLU A 31 -6.70 0.40 0.41
C GLU A 31 -5.31 1.01 0.70
N PRO A 32 -4.36 0.23 1.23
CA PRO A 32 -3.05 0.76 1.58
C PRO A 32 -2.35 1.30 0.34
N ASN A 33 -1.85 2.53 0.43
CA ASN A 33 -1.13 3.21 -0.65
C ASN A 33 0.25 2.60 -0.96
N GLY A 34 0.69 1.60 -0.19
CA GLY A 34 2.02 1.01 -0.26
C GLY A 34 2.35 0.14 0.95
N TYR A 35 3.49 -0.55 0.87
CA TYR A 35 4.05 -1.32 1.99
C TYR A 35 5.39 -0.73 2.44
N LEU A 36 5.58 -0.66 3.77
CA LEU A 36 6.90 -0.45 4.38
C LEU A 36 7.42 -1.80 4.87
N PHE A 37 8.51 -2.28 4.27
CA PHE A 37 9.13 -3.55 4.64
C PHE A 37 10.51 -3.32 5.25
N ILE A 38 10.62 -3.46 6.57
CA ILE A 38 11.85 -3.20 7.33
C ILE A 38 12.62 -4.51 7.52
N ILE A 39 13.87 -4.53 7.07
CA ILE A 39 14.79 -5.65 7.25
C ILE A 39 15.88 -5.19 8.22
N GLY A 40 16.08 -5.94 9.31
CA GLY A 40 17.18 -5.71 10.23
C GLY A 40 18.56 -6.01 9.62
N GLY A 41 19.62 -5.84 10.41
CA GLY A 41 20.97 -6.21 10.00
C GLY A 41 21.18 -7.73 9.90
N GLY A 42 22.23 -8.14 9.18
CA GLY A 42 22.63 -9.55 9.06
C GLY A 42 22.23 -10.21 7.75
N LYS A 43 22.03 -11.54 7.78
CA LYS A 43 21.73 -12.33 6.58
C LYS A 43 20.29 -12.07 6.11
N ARG A 44 20.13 -11.82 4.81
CA ARG A 44 18.83 -11.70 4.13
C ARG A 44 18.60 -12.95 3.28
N PRO A 45 17.76 -13.90 3.71
CA PRO A 45 17.48 -15.10 2.93
C PRO A 45 16.70 -14.74 1.65
N ASN A 46 16.84 -15.57 0.61
CA ASN A 46 16.18 -15.34 -0.68
C ASN A 46 14.65 -15.24 -0.56
N SER A 47 14.03 -15.98 0.35
CA SER A 47 12.57 -15.90 0.60
C SER A 47 12.12 -14.51 1.05
N MET A 48 12.91 -13.83 1.87
CA MET A 48 12.64 -12.46 2.32
C MET A 48 12.73 -11.47 1.17
N MET A 49 13.72 -11.63 0.30
CA MET A 49 13.90 -10.76 -0.86
C MET A 49 12.85 -10.99 -1.95
N LYS A 50 12.41 -12.23 -2.13
CA LYS A 50 11.25 -12.54 -2.98
C LYS A 50 9.98 -11.86 -2.45
N ARG A 51 9.75 -11.88 -1.13
CA ARG A 51 8.62 -11.17 -0.53
C ARG A 51 8.70 -9.65 -0.77
N PHE A 52 9.89 -9.05 -0.71
CA PHE A 52 10.06 -7.64 -1.07
C PHE A 52 9.63 -7.37 -2.52
N ILE A 53 10.01 -8.22 -3.47
CA ILE A 53 9.62 -8.12 -4.89
C ILE A 53 8.10 -8.26 -5.04
N GLU A 54 7.49 -9.25 -4.40
CA GLU A 54 6.02 -9.47 -4.42
C GLU A 54 5.25 -8.23 -3.92
N LEU A 55 5.72 -7.61 -2.84
CA LEU A 55 5.12 -6.38 -2.29
C LEU A 55 5.29 -5.19 -3.25
N ALA A 56 6.40 -5.10 -3.97
CA ALA A 56 6.63 -4.06 -4.97
C ALA A 56 5.75 -4.25 -6.22
N ASP A 57 5.53 -5.50 -6.65
CA ASP A 57 4.72 -5.84 -7.82
C ASP A 57 3.20 -5.74 -7.57
N GLY A 58 2.75 -5.86 -6.32
CA GLY A 58 1.34 -5.81 -5.93
C GLY A 58 0.56 -4.55 -6.35
N PHE A 59 1.26 -3.50 -6.78
CA PHE A 59 0.66 -2.25 -7.27
C PHE A 59 0.69 -2.07 -8.80
N ASN A 60 1.02 -3.12 -9.57
CA ASN A 60 1.13 -3.09 -11.04
C ASN A 60 2.08 -1.99 -11.59
N ARG A 61 2.98 -1.49 -10.74
CA ARG A 61 3.91 -0.37 -11.03
C ARG A 61 5.33 -0.67 -10.56
N GLY A 62 5.67 -1.95 -10.33
CA GLY A 62 6.86 -2.45 -9.63
C GLY A 62 8.21 -2.06 -10.24
N LYS A 63 8.53 -0.76 -10.20
CA LYS A 63 9.84 -0.19 -10.46
C LYS A 63 10.60 -0.20 -9.13
N ILE A 64 11.71 -0.92 -9.09
CA ILE A 64 12.58 -0.93 -7.92
C ILE A 64 13.72 0.06 -8.17
N ILE A 65 14.00 0.91 -7.18
CA ILE A 65 15.14 1.83 -7.18
C ILE A 65 16.04 1.45 -6.01
N ILE A 66 17.34 1.36 -6.26
CA ILE A 66 18.34 0.98 -5.26
C ILE A 66 19.11 2.22 -4.82
N LEU A 67 19.16 2.45 -3.51
CA LEU A 67 19.80 3.61 -2.87
C LEU A 67 20.90 3.15 -1.90
N PRO A 68 22.11 2.82 -2.37
CA PRO A 68 23.14 2.13 -1.60
C PRO A 68 24.02 3.06 -0.72
N MET A 69 23.54 4.25 -0.37
CA MET A 69 24.33 5.29 0.30
C MET A 69 24.72 4.97 1.75
N ALA A 70 24.13 3.94 2.36
CA ALA A 70 24.52 3.47 3.70
C ALA A 70 25.81 2.66 3.70
N SER A 71 26.29 2.23 2.52
CA SER A 71 27.51 1.44 2.38
C SER A 71 28.74 2.33 2.20
N ALA A 72 29.89 1.86 2.69
CA ALA A 72 31.19 2.46 2.35
C ALA A 72 31.62 2.19 0.90
N ALA A 73 30.96 1.24 0.23
CA ALA A 73 31.17 0.87 -1.17
C ALA A 73 29.83 0.90 -1.94
N PRO A 74 29.27 2.10 -2.23
CA PRO A 74 27.91 2.24 -2.76
C PRO A 74 27.73 1.62 -4.16
N ALA A 75 28.73 1.72 -5.04
CA ALA A 75 28.64 1.24 -6.41
C ALA A 75 28.54 -0.29 -6.44
N GLU A 76 29.44 -0.96 -5.72
CA GLU A 76 29.51 -2.41 -5.60
C GLU A 76 28.27 -2.96 -4.89
N THR A 77 27.82 -2.28 -3.83
CA THR A 77 26.60 -2.66 -3.10
C THR A 77 25.36 -2.55 -4.00
N GLY A 78 25.26 -1.47 -4.78
CA GLY A 78 24.18 -1.27 -5.73
C GLY A 78 24.15 -2.36 -6.81
N GLN A 79 25.30 -2.64 -7.43
CA GLN A 79 25.43 -3.71 -8.44
C GLN A 79 25.06 -5.08 -7.87
N TYR A 80 25.55 -5.41 -6.67
CA TYR A 80 25.20 -6.67 -6.02
C TYR A 80 23.70 -6.81 -5.76
N GLN A 81 23.05 -5.74 -5.29
CA GLN A 81 21.61 -5.72 -5.03
C GLN A 81 20.80 -5.80 -6.33
N GLU A 82 21.26 -5.14 -7.39
CA GLU A 82 20.65 -5.21 -8.72
C GLU A 82 20.66 -6.64 -9.25
N VAL A 83 21.83 -7.29 -9.26
CA VAL A 83 21.98 -8.69 -9.69
C VAL A 83 21.09 -9.61 -8.85
N GLN A 84 21.14 -9.51 -7.52
CA GLN A 84 20.34 -10.33 -6.62
C GLN A 84 18.83 -10.20 -6.92
N LEU A 85 18.33 -8.98 -7.09
CA LEU A 85 16.90 -8.75 -7.34
C LEU A 85 16.47 -9.27 -8.71
N CYS A 86 17.30 -9.07 -9.74
CA CYS A 86 17.06 -9.61 -11.08
C CYS A 86 17.04 -11.15 -11.07
N GLU A 87 18.00 -11.80 -10.41
CA GLU A 87 18.03 -13.27 -10.26
C GLU A 87 16.79 -13.81 -9.53
N LEU A 88 16.20 -13.02 -8.64
CA LEU A 88 15.01 -13.38 -7.89
C LEU A 88 13.69 -13.01 -8.60
N GLY A 89 13.75 -12.44 -9.80
CA GLY A 89 12.59 -12.21 -10.66
C GLY A 89 12.06 -10.76 -10.69
N ALA A 90 12.80 -9.78 -10.18
CA ALA A 90 12.43 -8.38 -10.31
C ALA A 90 12.41 -7.95 -11.79
N LYS A 91 11.37 -7.22 -12.20
CA LYS A 91 11.30 -6.59 -13.52
C LYS A 91 12.27 -5.41 -13.58
N ALA A 92 12.90 -5.23 -14.75
CA ALA A 92 14.01 -4.31 -15.06
C ALA A 92 14.20 -3.14 -14.08
N ILE A 93 15.36 -3.11 -13.42
CA ILE A 93 15.77 -2.13 -12.42
C ILE A 93 16.58 -1.04 -13.13
N PRO A 94 16.07 0.19 -13.32
CA PRO A 94 16.91 1.28 -13.81
C PRO A 94 17.95 1.63 -12.73
N SER A 95 19.20 1.18 -12.91
CA SER A 95 20.28 1.51 -11.99
C SER A 95 20.75 2.94 -12.19
N ILE A 96 20.49 3.81 -11.21
CA ILE A 96 20.96 5.20 -11.21
C ILE A 96 22.50 5.26 -11.10
N SER A 97 23.14 4.18 -10.65
CA SER A 97 24.60 4.06 -10.56
C SER A 97 25.31 3.74 -11.88
N SER A 98 24.60 3.29 -12.94
CA SER A 98 25.24 3.00 -14.24
C SER A 98 25.52 4.26 -15.07
N GLN A 99 25.32 5.46 -14.52
CA GLN A 99 25.53 6.76 -15.16
C GLN A 99 26.97 7.30 -14.99
N LYS A 100 27.98 6.42 -14.91
CA LYS A 100 29.37 6.87 -14.96
C LYS A 100 30.19 5.99 -15.90
N LYS A 101 30.18 6.36 -17.17
CA LYS A 101 31.28 6.09 -18.10
C LYS A 101 31.69 7.41 -18.74
#